data_AF-A0A2U9SSH8-F1
#
_entry.id   AF-A0A2U9SSH8-F1
#
_cell.length_a   1.000
_cell.length_b   1.000
_cell.length_c   1.000
_cell.angle_alpha   90.00
_cell.angle_beta   90.00
_cell.angle_gamma   90.00
#
_symmetry.space_group_name_H-M   'P 1'
#
loop_
_entity.id
_entity.type
_entity.pdbx_description
1 polymer ?
#
loop_
_entity_poly.entity_id
_entity_poly.type
_entity_poly.pdbx_seq_one_letter_code
_entity_poly.pdbx_strand_id
1 'polypeptide(L)'
;MKRLTKNISRTAVAACIAYAGLMPLSQSAQAQVEPLKNPVYGVTLDDLTKLDAIIASLQNLPYRPTVRVVFDPGTPASDYYAPLLRLHSVAYVMGEIYDSYYFPTTLSTYQARTQELVSQLKNTVDVWEIANEINGEWLRNNPSGTNSVVNSQEQQIGQMVAAANTIVKSNGGKTAITLYYNDDSKGTNCWEKPQDYWKTWPMNFLSSTVRQQADYALFSYYPYQDCPGLSPSWKNDFAALESIFPNAKVGFGEIGTSDISAPASVQQNLIKTYYPMVNSMTDPRFIGGFFWWNYVEQMLPYSTSSYFQLLRQTIITLKSPS
;
A
#
# COMPACT_ATOMS: atom_id res chain seq x y z
N MET A 1 -57.55 -76.37 -4.98
CA MET A 1 -57.52 -76.70 -6.42
C MET A 1 -57.36 -75.42 -7.25
N LYS A 2 -56.17 -75.22 -7.83
CA LYS A 2 -55.92 -74.76 -9.21
C LYS A 2 -54.44 -74.39 -9.31
N ARG A 3 -53.69 -75.30 -9.94
CA ARG A 3 -52.35 -75.04 -10.48
C ARG A 3 -52.47 -74.05 -11.63
N LEU A 4 -51.52 -73.13 -11.75
CA LEU A 4 -51.04 -72.66 -13.04
C LEU A 4 -49.56 -72.28 -12.91
N THR A 5 -48.75 -73.06 -13.61
CA THR A 5 -47.32 -72.94 -13.83
C THR A 5 -47.01 -72.05 -15.02
N LYS A 6 -45.77 -71.51 -15.04
CA LYS A 6 -44.99 -70.94 -16.16
C LYS A 6 -45.35 -69.50 -16.59
N ASN A 7 -44.41 -68.60 -16.90
CA ASN A 7 -43.03 -68.72 -17.35
C ASN A 7 -42.15 -67.57 -16.85
N ILE A 8 -40.86 -67.86 -16.67
CA ILE A 8 -39.78 -66.91 -16.48
C ILE A 8 -39.42 -66.31 -17.84
N SER A 9 -39.34 -64.99 -17.93
CA SER A 9 -38.60 -64.26 -18.96
C SER A 9 -37.58 -63.36 -18.26
N ARG A 10 -36.30 -63.61 -18.55
CA ARG A 10 -35.13 -62.89 -18.04
C ARG A 10 -34.79 -61.73 -18.97
N THR A 11 -34.94 -60.49 -18.52
CA THR A 11 -34.15 -59.26 -18.84
C THR A 11 -34.97 -58.07 -18.32
N ALA A 12 -34.46 -57.07 -17.61
CA ALA A 12 -33.12 -56.54 -17.48
C ALA A 12 -32.89 -56.02 -16.05
N VAL A 13 -31.66 -56.18 -15.56
CA VAL A 13 -31.15 -55.52 -14.36
C VAL A 13 -30.86 -54.07 -14.75
N ALA A 14 -31.63 -53.12 -14.24
CA ALA A 14 -31.23 -51.72 -14.18
C ALA A 14 -30.82 -51.43 -12.74
N ALA A 15 -29.52 -51.50 -12.48
CA ALA A 15 -28.94 -51.04 -11.23
C ALA A 15 -29.00 -49.51 -11.21
N CYS A 16 -29.87 -48.95 -10.36
CA CYS A 16 -29.81 -47.55 -9.98
C CYS A 16 -28.56 -47.33 -9.11
N ILE A 17 -27.41 -47.06 -9.73
CA ILE A 17 -26.25 -46.50 -9.04
C ILE A 17 -26.58 -45.03 -8.79
N ALA A 18 -26.92 -44.71 -7.54
CA ALA A 18 -26.95 -43.33 -7.08
C ALA A 18 -25.52 -42.79 -7.12
N TYR A 19 -25.20 -42.00 -8.17
CA TYR A 19 -24.05 -41.11 -8.17
C TYR A 19 -24.33 -39.99 -7.15
N ALA A 20 -24.01 -40.25 -5.89
CA ALA A 20 -23.73 -39.17 -4.95
C ALA A 20 -22.42 -38.53 -5.41
N GLY A 21 -22.54 -37.53 -6.27
CA GLY A 21 -21.40 -36.71 -6.69
C GLY A 21 -20.74 -36.13 -5.44
N LEU A 22 -19.49 -36.53 -5.21
CA LEU A 22 -18.56 -35.79 -4.36
C LEU A 22 -18.37 -34.43 -5.03
N MET A 23 -19.22 -33.46 -4.70
CA MET A 23 -18.89 -32.06 -4.95
C MET A 23 -17.61 -31.79 -4.15
N PRO A 24 -16.53 -31.28 -4.77
CA PRO A 24 -15.41 -30.80 -3.98
C PRO A 24 -15.96 -29.74 -3.03
N LEU A 25 -15.71 -29.94 -1.72
CA LEU A 25 -15.92 -28.89 -0.73
C LEU A 25 -15.30 -27.62 -1.30
N SER A 26 -16.14 -26.63 -1.59
CA SER A 26 -15.70 -25.32 -2.06
C SER A 26 -14.65 -24.83 -1.07
N GLN A 27 -13.38 -24.79 -1.50
CA GLN A 27 -12.33 -24.15 -0.72
C GLN A 27 -12.83 -22.75 -0.40
N SER A 28 -12.80 -22.38 0.88
CA SER A 28 -13.02 -20.99 1.28
C SER A 28 -12.14 -20.12 0.41
N ALA A 29 -12.71 -19.09 -0.24
CA ALA A 29 -11.91 -18.16 -1.03
C ALA A 29 -10.78 -17.63 -0.15
N GLN A 30 -9.55 -17.97 -0.48
CA GLN A 30 -8.36 -17.45 0.17
C GLN A 30 -7.74 -16.45 -0.80
N ALA A 31 -7.49 -15.22 -0.32
CA ALA A 31 -6.61 -14.32 -1.04
C ALA A 31 -5.23 -14.99 -1.15
N GLN A 32 -4.56 -14.76 -2.27
CA GLN A 32 -3.19 -15.18 -2.48
C GLN A 32 -2.39 -13.93 -2.81
N VAL A 33 -1.25 -13.75 -2.14
CA VAL A 33 -0.35 -12.65 -2.44
C VAL A 33 0.05 -12.66 -3.92
N GLU A 34 -0.14 -11.51 -4.57
CA GLU A 34 0.16 -11.30 -5.98
C GLU A 34 1.25 -10.23 -6.15
N PRO A 35 2.19 -10.39 -7.10
CA PRO A 35 3.08 -9.30 -7.48
C PRO A 35 2.30 -8.11 -8.04
N LEU A 36 2.61 -6.90 -7.59
CA LEU A 36 2.01 -5.68 -8.15
C LEU A 36 2.33 -5.55 -9.64
N LYS A 37 1.31 -5.19 -10.42
CA LYS A 37 1.45 -4.82 -11.83
C LYS A 37 1.89 -3.36 -11.97
N ASN A 38 2.61 -3.07 -13.05
CA ASN A 38 3.14 -1.74 -13.33
C ASN A 38 2.51 -1.16 -14.61
N PRO A 39 2.11 0.13 -14.64
CA PRO A 39 2.20 1.09 -13.54
C PRO A 39 1.20 0.79 -12.42
N VAL A 40 1.58 1.15 -11.21
CA VAL A 40 0.71 1.16 -10.04
C VAL A 40 -0.10 2.44 -10.04
N TYR A 41 -1.42 2.29 -10.16
CA TYR A 41 -2.40 3.33 -9.85
C TYR A 41 -2.88 3.12 -8.43
N GLY A 42 -2.26 3.83 -7.49
CA GLY A 42 -2.47 3.66 -6.07
C GLY A 42 -3.52 4.62 -5.51
N VAL A 43 -4.27 4.18 -4.51
CA VAL A 43 -5.15 5.05 -3.70
C VAL A 43 -5.03 4.65 -2.23
N THR A 44 -5.18 5.60 -1.30
CA THR A 44 -5.06 5.30 0.13
C THR A 44 -6.43 5.16 0.80
N LEU A 45 -6.60 4.11 1.59
CA LEU A 45 -7.77 3.81 2.41
C LEU A 45 -7.35 3.86 3.88
N ASP A 46 -7.71 4.95 4.54
CA ASP A 46 -7.59 5.18 5.99
C ASP A 46 -8.87 4.80 6.75
N ASP A 47 -9.98 4.61 6.05
CA ASP A 47 -11.26 4.14 6.60
C ASP A 47 -11.83 2.97 5.78
N LEU A 48 -12.14 1.85 6.45
CA LEU A 48 -12.78 0.68 5.83
C LEU A 48 -14.26 0.50 6.20
N THR A 49 -14.85 1.42 6.97
CA THR A 49 -16.24 1.31 7.44
C THR A 49 -17.26 1.34 6.30
N LYS A 50 -16.91 1.97 5.15
CA LYS A 50 -17.76 2.05 3.94
C LYS A 50 -17.38 1.02 2.88
N LEU A 51 -16.97 -0.19 3.28
CA LEU A 51 -16.38 -1.20 2.41
C LEU A 51 -17.14 -1.48 1.10
N ASP A 52 -18.47 -1.56 1.13
CA ASP A 52 -19.27 -1.80 -0.07
C ASP A 52 -19.16 -0.66 -1.09
N ALA A 53 -19.20 0.59 -0.62
CA ALA A 53 -19.05 1.77 -1.46
C ALA A 53 -17.60 1.90 -1.98
N ILE A 54 -16.61 1.55 -1.15
CA ILE A 54 -15.20 1.50 -1.53
C ILE A 54 -15.01 0.50 -2.67
N ILE A 55 -15.47 -0.74 -2.52
CA ILE A 55 -15.35 -1.80 -3.53
C ILE A 55 -16.03 -1.37 -4.84
N ALA A 56 -17.26 -0.83 -4.77
CA ALA A 56 -17.96 -0.34 -5.95
C ALA A 56 -17.18 0.78 -6.66
N SER A 57 -16.57 1.69 -5.90
CA SER A 57 -15.73 2.77 -6.44
C SER A 57 -14.47 2.23 -7.12
N LEU A 58 -13.74 1.31 -6.47
CA LEU A 58 -12.52 0.71 -7.01
C LEU A 58 -12.80 -0.09 -8.29
N GLN A 59 -13.90 -0.84 -8.35
CA GLN A 59 -14.34 -1.56 -9.57
C GLN A 59 -14.66 -0.61 -10.74
N ASN A 60 -15.01 0.64 -10.44
CA ASN A 60 -15.24 1.67 -11.44
C ASN A 60 -13.98 2.46 -11.78
N LEU A 61 -12.78 2.08 -11.33
CA LEU A 61 -11.54 2.60 -11.90
C LEU A 61 -11.23 1.89 -13.24
N PRO A 62 -10.46 2.52 -14.16
CA PRO A 62 -10.19 1.93 -15.47
C PRO A 62 -9.38 0.62 -15.42
N TYR A 63 -8.59 0.43 -14.37
CA TYR A 63 -7.72 -0.73 -14.16
C TYR A 63 -7.80 -1.17 -12.69
N ARG A 64 -7.44 -2.43 -12.38
CA ARG A 64 -7.30 -2.95 -11.01
C ARG A 64 -6.26 -2.10 -10.26
N PRO A 65 -6.63 -1.27 -9.29
CA PRO A 65 -5.71 -0.38 -8.58
C PRO A 65 -4.89 -1.15 -7.54
N THR A 66 -3.92 -0.48 -6.92
CA THR A 66 -3.38 -0.90 -5.62
C THR A 66 -3.98 -0.01 -4.54
N VAL A 67 -4.54 -0.59 -3.49
CA VAL A 67 -4.98 0.16 -2.31
C VAL A 67 -3.87 0.11 -1.27
N ARG A 68 -3.46 1.27 -0.79
CA ARG A 68 -2.65 1.41 0.43
C ARG A 68 -3.62 1.48 1.60
N VAL A 69 -3.61 0.51 2.49
CA VAL A 69 -4.51 0.41 3.63
C VAL A 69 -3.74 0.79 4.89
N VAL A 70 -4.22 1.82 5.59
CA VAL A 70 -3.67 2.23 6.88
C VAL A 70 -4.20 1.30 7.96
N PHE A 71 -3.32 0.66 8.73
CA PHE A 71 -3.74 -0.13 9.88
C PHE A 71 -3.73 0.73 11.15
N ASP A 72 -4.92 1.00 11.69
CA ASP A 72 -5.10 1.88 12.84
C ASP A 72 -4.48 1.32 14.12
N PRO A 73 -3.86 2.17 14.95
CA PRO A 73 -3.46 1.80 16.30
C PRO A 73 -4.66 1.31 17.12
N GLY A 74 -4.49 0.16 17.78
CA GLY A 74 -5.52 -0.41 18.66
C GLY A 74 -6.58 -1.26 17.95
N THR A 75 -6.65 -1.25 16.62
CA THR A 75 -7.51 -2.17 15.86
C THR A 75 -6.79 -3.51 15.65
N PRO A 76 -7.33 -4.64 16.14
CA PRO A 76 -6.71 -5.96 15.99
C PRO A 76 -6.55 -6.36 14.52
N ALA A 77 -5.49 -7.10 14.20
CA ALA A 77 -5.26 -7.58 12.83
C ALA A 77 -6.43 -8.43 12.29
N SER A 78 -7.13 -9.16 13.16
CA SER A 78 -8.30 -9.98 12.80
C SER A 78 -9.41 -9.20 12.13
N ASP A 79 -9.58 -7.93 12.50
CA ASP A 79 -10.69 -7.09 12.05
C ASP A 79 -10.48 -6.64 10.60
N TYR A 80 -9.23 -6.62 10.13
CA TYR A 80 -8.87 -6.32 8.75
C TYR A 80 -8.98 -7.54 7.81
N TYR A 81 -8.98 -8.78 8.32
CA TYR A 81 -8.90 -9.96 7.46
C TYR A 81 -10.05 -10.05 6.45
N ALA A 82 -11.30 -9.92 6.91
CA ALA A 82 -12.47 -10.01 6.04
C ALA A 82 -12.57 -8.82 5.05
N PRO A 83 -12.35 -7.55 5.47
CA PRO A 83 -12.23 -6.44 4.54
C PRO A 83 -11.15 -6.62 3.48
N LEU A 84 -9.94 -7.02 3.87
CA LEU A 84 -8.83 -7.21 2.93
C LEU A 84 -9.10 -8.35 1.94
N LEU A 85 -9.72 -9.45 2.37
CA LEU A 85 -10.14 -10.52 1.47
C LEU A 85 -11.08 -10.01 0.37
N ARG A 86 -12.00 -9.10 0.72
CA ARG A 86 -12.92 -8.49 -0.25
C ARG A 86 -12.21 -7.48 -1.15
N LEU A 87 -11.32 -6.64 -0.61
CA LEU A 87 -10.52 -5.70 -1.40
C LEU A 87 -9.63 -6.42 -2.41
N HIS A 88 -9.02 -7.54 -2.03
CA HIS A 88 -8.14 -8.32 -2.90
C HIS A 88 -8.83 -8.77 -4.19
N SER A 89 -10.16 -8.98 -4.16
CA SER A 89 -10.94 -9.32 -5.36
C SER A 89 -11.01 -8.22 -6.43
N VAL A 90 -10.70 -6.97 -6.07
CA VAL A 90 -10.84 -5.78 -6.94
C VAL A 90 -9.61 -4.89 -6.97
N ALA A 91 -8.62 -5.12 -6.11
CA ALA A 91 -7.39 -4.34 -5.98
C ALA A 91 -6.22 -5.23 -5.51
N TYR A 92 -4.99 -4.76 -5.68
CA TYR A 92 -3.84 -5.25 -4.90
C TYR A 92 -3.79 -4.49 -3.58
N VAL A 93 -3.20 -5.07 -2.53
CA VAL A 93 -3.16 -4.48 -1.18
C VAL A 93 -1.72 -4.21 -0.76
N MET A 94 -1.42 -2.93 -0.51
CA MET A 94 -0.28 -2.51 0.29
C MET A 94 -0.78 -2.21 1.70
N GLY A 95 -0.27 -2.90 2.72
CA GLY A 95 -0.64 -2.67 4.11
C GLY A 95 0.41 -1.84 4.85
N GLU A 96 0.01 -0.72 5.40
CA GLU A 96 0.86 0.16 6.22
C GLU A 96 0.80 -0.27 7.68
N ILE A 97 1.95 -0.62 8.26
CA ILE A 97 2.03 -1.11 9.65
C ILE A 97 1.64 -0.02 10.66
N TYR A 98 2.10 1.21 10.42
CA TYR A 98 1.77 2.41 11.18
C TYR A 98 1.87 3.62 10.27
N ASP A 99 0.83 4.44 10.31
CA ASP A 99 0.89 5.82 9.85
C ASP A 99 1.92 6.63 10.66
N SER A 100 2.62 7.54 9.97
CA SER A 100 3.70 8.33 10.53
C SER A 100 3.24 9.20 11.72
N TYR A 101 1.97 9.63 11.73
CA TYR A 101 1.36 10.39 12.82
C TYR A 101 1.20 9.55 14.10
N TYR A 102 1.03 8.23 13.97
CA TYR A 102 0.85 7.31 15.09
C TYR A 102 2.07 6.42 15.35
N PHE A 103 3.22 6.74 14.74
CA PHE A 103 4.41 5.92 14.83
C PHE A 103 4.85 5.74 16.30
N PRO A 104 5.09 4.50 16.77
CA PRO A 104 5.39 4.26 18.17
C PRO A 104 6.83 4.66 18.51
N THR A 105 7.07 4.95 19.79
CA THR A 105 8.39 5.39 20.28
C THR A 105 9.28 4.26 20.77
N THR A 106 8.81 3.01 20.73
CA THR A 106 9.56 1.85 21.27
C THR A 106 9.60 0.68 20.30
N LEU A 107 10.76 0.01 20.27
CA LEU A 107 10.99 -1.18 19.44
C LEU A 107 9.99 -2.30 19.72
N SER A 108 9.70 -2.58 20.98
CA SER A 108 8.78 -3.65 21.36
C SER A 108 7.37 -3.46 20.81
N THR A 109 6.86 -2.24 20.83
CA THR A 109 5.51 -1.92 20.30
C THR A 109 5.45 -2.10 18.79
N TYR A 110 6.42 -1.53 18.06
CA TYR A 110 6.46 -1.66 16.60
C TYR A 110 6.63 -3.12 16.16
N GLN A 111 7.52 -3.85 16.84
CA GLN A 111 7.79 -5.25 16.58
C GLN A 111 6.55 -6.12 16.85
N ALA A 112 5.88 -5.93 17.99
CA ALA A 112 4.68 -6.69 18.34
C ALA A 112 3.55 -6.45 17.32
N ARG A 113 3.30 -5.19 16.95
CA ARG A 113 2.31 -4.84 15.92
C ARG A 113 2.63 -5.47 14.57
N THR A 114 3.90 -5.42 14.15
CA THR A 114 4.33 -6.04 12.90
C THR A 114 4.11 -7.56 12.92
N GLN A 115 4.46 -8.23 14.03
CA GLN A 115 4.25 -9.66 14.19
C GLN A 115 2.76 -10.04 14.13
N GLU A 116 1.92 -9.29 14.83
CA GLU A 116 0.47 -9.48 14.82
C GLU A 116 -0.08 -9.39 13.39
N LEU A 117 0.15 -8.26 12.72
CA LEU A 117 -0.34 -8.01 11.37
C LEU A 117 0.17 -9.06 10.37
N VAL A 118 1.48 -9.29 10.31
CA VAL A 118 2.07 -10.25 9.35
C VAL A 118 1.59 -11.67 9.63
N SER A 119 1.47 -12.09 10.89
CA SER A 119 1.02 -13.45 11.21
C SER A 119 -0.41 -13.73 10.74
N GLN A 120 -1.30 -12.75 10.81
CA GLN A 120 -2.73 -12.92 10.51
C GLN A 120 -3.09 -12.54 9.06
N LEU A 121 -2.39 -11.56 8.48
CA LEU A 121 -2.78 -10.93 7.21
C LEU A 121 -1.79 -11.17 6.07
N LYS A 122 -0.69 -11.94 6.26
CA LYS A 122 0.30 -12.19 5.19
C LYS A 122 -0.25 -12.77 3.90
N ASN A 123 -1.43 -13.41 3.92
CA ASN A 123 -2.05 -13.96 2.71
C ASN A 123 -2.99 -12.96 2.01
N THR A 124 -3.31 -11.83 2.65
CA THR A 124 -4.21 -10.79 2.13
C THR A 124 -3.51 -9.46 1.87
N VAL A 125 -2.21 -9.36 2.17
CA VAL A 125 -1.38 -8.16 1.96
C VAL A 125 -0.26 -8.49 0.98
N ASP A 126 -0.27 -7.84 -0.18
CA ASP A 126 0.68 -8.09 -1.26
C ASP A 126 2.05 -7.44 -0.99
N VAL A 127 2.05 -6.27 -0.34
CA VAL A 127 3.24 -5.50 0.04
C VAL A 127 3.05 -4.89 1.42
N TRP A 128 4.05 -4.98 2.28
CA TRP A 128 4.05 -4.36 3.61
C TRP A 128 4.84 -3.07 3.58
N GLU A 129 4.18 -1.95 3.83
CA GLU A 129 4.89 -0.69 4.08
C GLU A 129 5.34 -0.68 5.55
N ILE A 130 6.66 -0.81 5.72
CA ILE A 130 7.31 -1.00 7.02
C ILE A 130 7.91 0.29 7.58
N ALA A 131 7.67 1.40 6.91
CA ALA A 131 8.30 2.69 7.13
C ALA A 131 7.52 3.75 6.35
N ASN A 132 6.61 4.46 7.01
CA ASN A 132 5.97 5.63 6.43
C ASN A 132 6.58 6.91 6.98
N GLU A 133 7.02 7.78 6.07
CA GLU A 133 7.59 9.12 6.34
C GLU A 133 8.59 9.16 7.50
N ILE A 134 9.39 8.11 7.64
CA ILE A 134 10.23 7.86 8.83
C ILE A 134 11.37 8.87 9.02
N ASN A 135 11.54 9.78 8.07
CA ASN A 135 12.43 10.94 8.16
C ASN A 135 11.72 12.23 8.61
N GLY A 136 10.45 12.15 9.01
CA GLY A 136 9.69 13.26 9.57
C GLY A 136 10.02 13.52 11.04
N GLU A 137 10.16 14.80 11.41
CA GLU A 137 10.54 15.17 12.77
C GLU A 137 9.50 14.81 13.83
N TRP A 138 8.23 14.75 13.44
CA TRP A 138 7.10 14.48 14.34
C TRP A 138 7.12 13.08 14.96
N LEU A 139 7.90 12.13 14.41
CA LEU A 139 8.05 10.80 14.98
C LEU A 139 8.86 10.81 16.29
N ARG A 140 9.57 11.90 16.59
CA ARG A 140 10.44 12.00 17.77
C ARG A 140 9.76 12.76 18.90
N ASN A 141 9.97 12.30 20.14
CA ASN A 141 9.55 13.06 21.33
C ASN A 141 10.30 14.40 21.49
N ASN A 142 11.51 14.54 20.92
CA ASN A 142 12.31 15.76 21.02
C ASN A 142 12.79 16.19 19.63
N PRO A 143 11.87 16.65 18.76
CA PRO A 143 12.20 16.99 17.37
C PRO A 143 13.24 18.12 17.31
N SER A 144 13.15 19.09 18.22
CA SER A 144 14.10 20.20 18.39
C SER A 144 15.31 19.91 19.27
N GLY A 145 15.48 18.66 19.73
CA GLY A 145 16.52 18.26 20.70
C GLY A 145 17.96 18.53 20.23
N THR A 146 18.93 18.28 21.10
CA THR A 146 20.34 18.31 20.69
C THR A 146 20.61 17.23 19.63
N ASN A 147 21.64 17.41 18.80
CA ASN A 147 21.99 16.43 17.77
C ASN A 147 22.18 15.01 18.35
N SER A 148 22.70 14.91 19.57
CA SER A 148 22.85 13.61 20.26
C SER A 148 21.50 12.95 20.57
N VAL A 149 20.55 13.73 21.08
CA VAL A 149 19.19 13.24 21.38
C VAL A 149 18.47 12.84 20.10
N VAL A 150 18.50 13.69 19.08
CA VAL A 150 17.86 13.44 17.78
C VAL A 150 18.44 12.18 17.15
N ASN A 151 19.77 12.08 17.02
CA ASN A 151 20.42 10.90 16.44
C ASN A 151 20.06 9.60 17.20
N SER A 152 19.92 9.66 18.53
CA SER A 152 19.51 8.50 19.33
C SER A 152 18.08 8.06 19.02
N GLN A 153 17.14 9.01 18.86
CA GLN A 153 15.75 8.71 18.53
C GLN A 153 15.60 8.20 17.09
N GLU A 154 16.34 8.79 16.15
CA GLU A 154 16.38 8.30 14.76
C GLU A 154 16.97 6.90 14.63
N GLN A 155 17.99 6.62 15.43
CA GLN A 155 18.57 5.28 15.49
C GLN A 155 17.55 4.25 15.99
N GLN A 156 16.65 4.63 16.91
CA GLN A 156 15.57 3.76 17.39
C GLN A 156 14.52 3.53 16.30
N ILE A 157 14.13 4.56 15.55
CA ILE A 157 13.22 4.42 14.39
C ILE A 157 13.84 3.48 13.35
N GLY A 158 15.12 3.65 13.02
CA GLY A 158 15.84 2.74 12.12
C GLY A 158 15.88 1.28 12.60
N GLN A 159 15.98 1.05 13.92
CA GLN A 159 15.90 -0.29 14.52
C GLN A 159 14.49 -0.90 14.41
N MET A 160 13.45 -0.08 14.56
CA MET A 160 12.05 -0.51 14.36
C MET A 160 11.81 -0.99 12.93
N VAL A 161 12.24 -0.20 11.95
CA VAL A 161 12.16 -0.58 10.52
C VAL A 161 12.94 -1.87 10.25
N ALA A 162 14.13 -2.04 10.85
CA ALA A 162 14.93 -3.25 10.69
C ALA A 162 14.25 -4.51 11.27
N ALA A 163 13.57 -4.39 12.41
CA ALA A 163 12.80 -5.47 13.00
C ALA A 163 11.60 -5.85 12.10
N ALA A 164 10.86 -4.87 11.59
CA ALA A 164 9.74 -5.13 10.69
C ALA A 164 10.18 -5.78 9.37
N ASN A 165 11.26 -5.29 8.77
CA ASN A 165 11.85 -5.92 7.58
C ASN A 165 12.18 -7.41 7.84
N THR A 166 12.78 -7.73 8.98
CA THR A 166 13.11 -9.12 9.35
C THR A 166 11.86 -9.99 9.45
N ILE A 167 10.79 -9.50 10.10
CA ILE A 167 9.53 -10.23 10.27
C ILE A 167 8.85 -10.47 8.92
N VAL A 168 8.73 -9.42 8.09
CA VAL A 168 8.09 -9.50 6.77
C VAL A 168 8.86 -10.45 5.86
N LYS A 169 10.18 -10.28 5.75
CA LYS A 169 11.02 -11.10 4.85
C LYS A 169 11.10 -12.56 5.28
N SER A 170 11.16 -12.85 6.58
CA SER A 170 11.12 -14.23 7.08
C SER A 170 9.78 -14.93 6.82
N ASN A 171 8.70 -14.17 6.59
CA ASN A 171 7.40 -14.68 6.15
C ASN A 171 7.21 -14.64 4.63
N GLY A 172 8.26 -14.35 3.85
CA GLY A 172 8.23 -14.29 2.39
C GLY A 172 7.54 -13.05 1.81
N GLY A 173 7.21 -12.06 2.65
CA GLY A 173 6.53 -10.83 2.22
C GLY A 173 7.48 -9.83 1.54
N LYS A 174 6.88 -8.92 0.77
CA LYS A 174 7.56 -7.77 0.17
C LYS A 174 7.50 -6.55 1.06
N THR A 175 8.51 -5.70 1.01
CA THR A 175 8.59 -4.49 1.85
C THR A 175 8.63 -3.21 1.02
N ALA A 176 7.84 -2.21 1.42
CA ALA A 176 7.90 -0.84 0.95
C ALA A 176 8.44 0.09 2.05
N ILE A 177 9.19 1.10 1.64
CA ILE A 177 9.67 2.20 2.48
C ILE A 177 9.26 3.49 1.80
N THR A 178 8.55 4.35 2.51
CA THR A 178 8.08 5.64 2.01
C THR A 178 8.77 6.75 2.80
N LEU A 179 9.43 7.66 2.08
CA LEU A 179 10.13 8.81 2.64
C LEU A 179 9.33 10.08 2.39
N TYR A 180 9.29 10.97 3.37
CA TYR A 180 8.75 12.31 3.18
C TYR A 180 9.72 13.12 2.31
N TYR A 181 9.25 13.55 1.14
CA TYR A 181 10.04 14.38 0.23
C TYR A 181 10.07 15.83 0.75
N ASN A 182 11.14 16.16 1.46
CA ASN A 182 11.25 17.41 2.20
C ASN A 182 12.33 18.40 1.71
N ASP A 183 13.02 18.08 0.61
CA ASP A 183 14.12 18.89 0.07
C ASP A 183 14.41 18.51 -1.40
N ASP A 184 14.45 19.49 -2.30
CA ASP A 184 14.72 19.29 -3.74
C ASP A 184 16.19 19.55 -4.13
N SER A 185 17.04 19.79 -3.14
CA SER A 185 18.44 20.18 -3.24
C SER A 185 18.69 21.49 -3.99
N LYS A 186 17.70 22.40 -4.03
CA LYS A 186 17.80 23.71 -4.67
C LYS A 186 17.73 24.88 -3.69
N GLY A 187 17.95 24.60 -2.40
CA GLY A 187 18.02 25.60 -1.33
C GLY A 187 16.69 25.87 -0.63
N THR A 188 15.63 25.15 -0.96
CA THR A 188 14.36 25.14 -0.20
C THR A 188 14.18 23.75 0.43
N ASN A 189 13.76 23.74 1.69
CA ASN A 189 13.38 22.52 2.40
C ASN A 189 12.32 22.81 3.46
N CYS A 190 11.72 21.77 4.01
CA CYS A 190 10.73 21.82 5.08
C CYS A 190 11.05 20.88 6.24
N TRP A 191 12.33 20.53 6.43
CA TRP A 191 12.75 19.73 7.57
C TRP A 191 13.15 20.59 8.77
N GLU A 192 13.01 20.07 9.99
CA GLU A 192 13.41 20.80 11.21
C GLU A 192 14.92 20.76 11.45
N LYS A 193 15.56 19.61 11.23
CA LYS A 193 17.01 19.44 11.38
C LYS A 193 17.65 18.67 10.22
N PRO A 194 18.97 18.85 9.98
CA PRO A 194 19.63 18.19 8.83
C PRO A 194 19.54 16.66 8.86
N GLN A 195 19.29 16.06 10.03
CA GLN A 195 19.04 14.63 10.18
C GLN A 195 17.81 14.14 9.42
N ASP A 196 16.78 14.97 9.29
CA ASP A 196 15.48 14.66 8.68
C ASP A 196 15.55 14.62 7.14
N TYR A 197 16.69 15.04 6.57
CA TYR A 197 16.85 15.12 5.13
C TYR A 197 16.76 13.74 4.46
N TRP A 198 15.80 13.58 3.55
CA TRP A 198 15.47 12.31 2.93
C TRP A 198 16.63 11.60 2.22
N LYS A 199 17.64 12.32 1.68
CA LYS A 199 18.80 11.68 1.02
C LYS A 199 19.77 11.04 2.01
N THR A 200 19.92 11.63 3.20
CA THR A 200 20.92 11.18 4.18
C THR A 200 20.31 10.35 5.29
N TRP A 201 19.04 10.58 5.65
CA TRP A 201 18.36 9.84 6.71
C TRP A 201 18.47 8.31 6.52
N PRO A 202 18.12 7.74 5.34
CA PRO A 202 18.17 6.29 5.17
C PRO A 202 19.59 5.73 5.23
N MET A 203 20.56 6.52 4.77
CA MET A 203 21.97 6.13 4.78
C MET A 203 22.56 6.11 6.20
N ASN A 204 22.07 7.01 7.06
CA ASN A 204 22.53 7.14 8.44
C ASN A 204 21.84 6.16 9.38
N PHE A 205 20.54 5.93 9.20
CA PHE A 205 19.71 5.26 10.22
C PHE A 205 19.14 3.90 9.78
N LEU A 206 19.08 3.59 8.48
CA LEU A 206 18.74 2.23 8.03
C LEU A 206 19.98 1.35 7.87
N SER A 207 19.85 0.12 8.35
CA SER A 207 20.84 -0.92 8.06
C SER A 207 20.98 -1.14 6.54
N SER A 208 22.17 -1.54 6.10
CA SER A 208 22.40 -1.93 4.71
C SER A 208 21.47 -3.06 4.26
N THR A 209 21.14 -4.00 5.15
CA THR A 209 20.17 -5.07 4.90
C THR A 209 18.80 -4.53 4.51
N VAL A 210 18.25 -3.59 5.29
CA VAL A 210 16.95 -2.97 4.96
C VAL A 210 17.00 -2.29 3.60
N ARG A 211 18.04 -1.49 3.35
CA ARG A 211 18.19 -0.77 2.07
C ARG A 211 18.33 -1.70 0.86
N GLN A 212 19.05 -2.81 1.01
CA GLN A 212 19.23 -3.80 -0.05
C GLN A 212 18.00 -4.69 -0.25
N GLN A 213 17.20 -4.91 0.79
CA GLN A 213 16.04 -5.81 0.72
C GLN A 213 14.73 -5.11 0.38
N ALA A 214 14.64 -3.78 0.48
CA ALA A 214 13.45 -3.04 0.08
C ALA A 214 13.01 -3.41 -1.36
N ASP A 215 11.76 -3.85 -1.53
CA ASP A 215 11.17 -4.10 -2.86
C ASP A 215 10.69 -2.80 -3.49
N TYR A 216 10.27 -1.84 -2.66
CA TYR A 216 9.77 -0.53 -3.07
C TYR A 216 10.35 0.56 -2.18
N ALA A 217 10.79 1.65 -2.79
CA ALA A 217 11.23 2.87 -2.12
C ALA A 217 10.45 4.03 -2.74
N LEU A 218 9.65 4.72 -1.94
CA LEU A 218 8.62 5.63 -2.41
C LEU A 218 8.76 7.01 -1.77
N PHE A 219 8.15 8.03 -2.38
CA PHE A 219 8.02 9.35 -1.80
C PHE A 219 6.58 9.67 -1.40
N SER A 220 6.40 10.18 -0.19
CA SER A 220 5.22 10.99 0.17
C SER A 220 5.49 12.44 -0.23
N TYR A 221 4.58 13.05 -0.98
CA TYR A 221 4.78 14.38 -1.54
C TYR A 221 3.54 15.27 -1.43
N TYR A 222 3.67 16.34 -0.64
CA TYR A 222 2.61 17.30 -0.31
C TYR A 222 3.04 18.75 -0.62
N PRO A 223 2.93 19.20 -1.88
CA PRO A 223 3.52 20.45 -2.35
C PRO A 223 2.77 21.73 -1.97
N TYR A 224 1.60 21.62 -1.36
CA TYR A 224 0.71 22.78 -1.21
C TYR A 224 1.08 23.67 -0.03
N GLN A 225 1.07 23.12 1.19
CA GLN A 225 1.32 23.88 2.43
C GLN A 225 2.29 23.18 3.37
N ASP A 226 2.40 21.86 3.27
CA ASP A 226 3.29 21.04 4.10
C ASP A 226 4.75 21.27 3.73
N CYS A 227 5.06 21.19 2.43
CA CYS A 227 6.39 21.49 1.89
C CYS A 227 6.33 22.37 0.64
N PRO A 228 5.86 23.63 0.75
CA PRO A 228 5.66 24.48 -0.40
C PRO A 228 6.99 24.96 -0.99
N GLY A 229 6.97 25.34 -2.27
CA GLY A 229 8.10 25.99 -2.93
C GLY A 229 9.19 25.05 -3.42
N LEU A 230 9.07 23.74 -3.19
CA LEU A 230 9.94 22.75 -3.83
C LEU A 230 9.65 22.67 -5.33
N SER A 231 10.71 22.47 -6.12
CA SER A 231 10.68 22.21 -7.55
C SER A 231 11.40 20.90 -7.85
N PRO A 232 10.78 19.73 -7.59
CA PRO A 232 11.43 18.44 -7.75
C PRO A 232 11.99 18.22 -9.15
N SER A 233 13.09 17.47 -9.23
CA SER A 233 13.58 16.91 -10.47
C SER A 233 13.36 15.40 -10.43
N TRP A 234 12.12 14.96 -10.65
CA TRP A 234 11.72 13.58 -10.40
C TRP A 234 12.64 12.52 -10.99
N LYS A 235 13.18 12.72 -12.20
CA LYS A 235 14.18 11.82 -12.79
C LYS A 235 15.43 11.69 -11.90
N ASN A 236 15.99 12.82 -11.45
CA ASN A 236 17.19 12.84 -10.62
C ASN A 236 16.90 12.39 -9.18
N ASP A 237 15.73 12.75 -8.65
CA ASP A 237 15.33 12.40 -7.30
C ASP A 237 15.05 10.90 -7.17
N PHE A 238 14.37 10.30 -8.16
CA PHE A 238 14.21 8.85 -8.22
C PHE A 238 15.54 8.14 -8.45
N ALA A 239 16.43 8.63 -9.32
CA ALA A 239 17.76 8.04 -9.49
C ALA A 239 18.61 8.09 -8.19
N ALA A 240 18.45 9.14 -7.39
CA ALA A 240 19.08 9.24 -6.07
C ALA A 240 18.45 8.24 -5.09
N LEU A 241 17.11 8.14 -5.04
CA LEU A 241 16.40 7.17 -4.20
C LEU A 241 16.81 5.72 -4.53
N GLU A 242 16.91 5.42 -5.81
CA GLU A 242 17.41 4.17 -6.36
C GLU A 242 18.85 3.84 -5.98
N SER A 243 19.69 4.85 -5.81
CA SER A 243 21.07 4.67 -5.35
C SER A 243 21.13 4.32 -3.86
N ILE A 244 20.17 4.82 -3.08
CA ILE A 244 20.01 4.50 -1.66
C ILE A 244 19.44 3.08 -1.49
N PHE A 245 18.46 2.71 -2.33
CA PHE A 245 17.74 1.43 -2.33
C PHE A 245 17.98 0.66 -3.65
N PRO A 246 19.13 -0.02 -3.79
CA PRO A 246 19.62 -0.51 -5.08
C PRO A 246 18.73 -1.54 -5.79
N ASN A 247 17.88 -2.26 -5.05
CA ASN A 247 17.01 -3.30 -5.59
C ASN A 247 15.52 -2.89 -5.64
N ALA A 248 15.19 -1.70 -5.15
CA ALA A 248 13.81 -1.27 -5.04
C ALA A 248 13.28 -0.70 -6.36
N LYS A 249 12.00 -0.96 -6.64
CA LYS A 249 11.17 -0.14 -7.53
C LYS A 249 10.91 1.21 -6.86
N VAL A 250 10.71 2.28 -7.64
CA VAL A 250 10.51 3.63 -7.11
C VAL A 250 9.24 4.31 -7.59
N GLY A 251 8.72 5.23 -6.80
CA GLY A 251 7.47 5.90 -7.11
C GLY A 251 6.98 6.79 -5.97
N PHE A 252 5.69 7.09 -5.97
CA PHE A 252 5.04 7.87 -4.94
C PHE A 252 4.25 6.96 -4.02
N GLY A 253 4.57 7.03 -2.73
CA GLY A 253 3.92 6.31 -1.65
C GLY A 253 2.69 7.06 -1.18
N GLU A 254 2.69 8.39 -1.31
CA GLU A 254 1.54 9.26 -1.09
C GLU A 254 1.62 10.51 -1.98
N ILE A 255 0.47 10.95 -2.49
CA ILE A 255 0.30 12.29 -3.09
C ILE A 255 -1.04 12.85 -2.63
N GLY A 256 -1.04 14.12 -2.23
CA GLY A 256 -2.27 14.83 -1.93
C GLY A 256 -2.01 16.19 -1.31
N THR A 257 -2.94 16.59 -0.45
CA THR A 257 -2.80 17.71 0.48
C THR A 257 -3.10 17.19 1.88
N SER A 258 -2.43 17.70 2.91
CA SER A 258 -2.69 17.30 4.29
C SER A 258 -4.09 17.67 4.78
N ASP A 259 -4.74 18.64 4.13
CA ASP A 259 -6.12 19.03 4.39
C ASP A 259 -7.01 18.76 3.17
N ILE A 260 -8.09 18.01 3.37
CA ILE A 260 -9.12 17.76 2.35
C ILE A 260 -9.86 19.04 1.93
N SER A 261 -9.79 20.08 2.76
CA SER A 261 -10.38 21.41 2.55
C SER A 261 -9.50 22.32 1.66
N ALA A 262 -8.31 21.87 1.26
CA ALA A 262 -7.46 22.60 0.32
C ALA A 262 -8.23 22.96 -0.97
N PRO A 263 -7.86 24.04 -1.69
CA PRO A 263 -8.60 24.44 -2.88
C PRO A 263 -8.71 23.31 -3.91
N ALA A 264 -9.93 23.06 -4.40
CA ALA A 264 -10.16 21.97 -5.35
C ALA A 264 -9.27 22.06 -6.59
N SER A 265 -8.95 23.28 -7.06
CA SER A 265 -8.02 23.49 -8.17
C SER A 265 -6.62 22.95 -7.90
N VAL A 266 -6.10 23.09 -6.68
CA VAL A 266 -4.79 22.57 -6.26
C VAL A 266 -4.81 21.05 -6.31
N GLN A 267 -5.79 20.44 -5.63
CA GLN A 267 -5.90 18.98 -5.53
C GLN A 267 -6.12 18.33 -6.91
N GLN A 268 -7.03 18.88 -7.72
CA GLN A 268 -7.26 18.41 -9.09
C GLN A 268 -6.02 18.58 -9.98
N ASN A 269 -5.22 19.63 -9.77
CA ASN A 269 -3.97 19.81 -10.48
C ASN A 269 -2.97 18.71 -10.12
N LEU A 270 -2.87 18.30 -8.85
CA LEU A 270 -2.02 17.18 -8.44
C LEU A 270 -2.39 15.88 -9.18
N ILE A 271 -3.67 15.53 -9.26
CA ILE A 271 -4.12 14.35 -10.02
C ILE A 271 -3.70 14.47 -11.50
N LYS A 272 -3.94 15.63 -12.12
CA LYS A 272 -3.63 15.88 -13.55
C LYS A 272 -2.14 15.96 -13.85
N THR A 273 -1.32 16.35 -12.88
CA THR A 273 0.13 16.45 -13.04
C THR A 273 0.82 15.10 -12.83
N TYR A 274 0.50 14.42 -11.73
CA TYR A 274 1.32 13.30 -11.27
C TYR A 274 0.94 11.97 -11.91
N TYR A 275 -0.34 11.61 -11.96
CA TYR A 275 -0.75 10.32 -12.56
C TYR A 275 -0.26 10.14 -14.02
N PRO A 276 -0.34 11.16 -14.90
CA PRO A 276 0.17 11.04 -16.26
C PRO A 276 1.69 10.86 -16.38
N MET A 277 2.47 11.08 -15.31
CA MET A 277 3.93 10.87 -15.33
C MET A 277 4.32 9.45 -15.74
N VAL A 278 3.44 8.46 -15.57
CA VAL A 278 3.70 7.09 -16.04
C VAL A 278 3.97 6.99 -17.54
N ASN A 279 3.45 7.92 -18.35
CA ASN A 279 3.66 7.91 -19.79
C ASN A 279 4.95 8.65 -20.20
N SER A 280 5.45 9.58 -19.37
CA SER A 280 6.65 10.38 -19.68
C SER A 280 7.91 9.88 -18.97
N MET A 281 7.77 9.20 -17.83
CA MET A 281 8.90 8.63 -17.11
C MET A 281 9.37 7.34 -17.79
N THR A 282 10.62 7.35 -18.26
CA THR A 282 11.24 6.22 -18.98
C THR A 282 12.04 5.30 -18.07
N ASP A 283 12.15 5.64 -16.79
CA ASP A 283 12.86 4.81 -15.82
C ASP A 283 12.14 3.47 -15.64
N PRO A 284 12.79 2.32 -15.91
CA PRO A 284 12.15 1.00 -15.78
C PRO A 284 11.79 0.65 -14.33
N ARG A 285 12.42 1.28 -13.33
CA ARG A 285 12.11 1.09 -11.92
C ARG A 285 11.01 2.01 -11.43
N PHE A 286 10.67 3.08 -12.16
CA PHE A 286 9.55 3.93 -11.81
C PHE A 286 8.21 3.24 -12.05
N ILE A 287 7.43 3.08 -10.98
CA ILE A 287 6.14 2.37 -11.02
C ILE A 287 4.92 3.27 -10.99
N GLY A 288 5.07 4.58 -10.84
CA GLY A 288 3.94 5.43 -10.46
C GLY A 288 3.74 5.37 -8.94
N GLY A 289 2.73 4.66 -8.46
CA GLY A 289 2.38 4.61 -7.04
C GLY A 289 1.25 5.60 -6.74
N PHE A 290 1.54 6.90 -6.71
CA PHE A 290 0.58 8.02 -6.58
C PHE A 290 -0.52 7.88 -5.52
N PHE A 291 -0.32 7.06 -4.48
CA PHE A 291 -1.41 6.68 -3.58
C PHE A 291 -2.10 7.92 -3.04
N TRP A 292 -3.31 8.15 -3.55
CA TRP A 292 -4.01 9.40 -3.34
C TRP A 292 -4.55 9.45 -1.91
N TRP A 293 -4.06 10.42 -1.16
CA TRP A 293 -4.53 10.78 0.18
C TRP A 293 -5.47 11.99 0.03
N ASN A 294 -6.79 11.92 0.24
CA ASN A 294 -7.58 10.86 0.89
C ASN A 294 -8.69 10.31 -0.02
N TYR A 295 -8.72 8.98 -0.27
CA TYR A 295 -9.65 8.39 -1.23
C TYR A 295 -11.09 8.32 -0.70
N VAL A 296 -11.31 7.90 0.54
CA VAL A 296 -12.66 7.59 1.06
C VAL A 296 -13.52 8.84 1.14
N GLU A 297 -12.94 9.95 1.59
CA GLU A 297 -13.55 11.25 1.82
C GLU A 297 -13.93 11.91 0.50
N GLN A 298 -13.10 11.73 -0.52
CA GLN A 298 -13.19 12.50 -1.75
C GLN A 298 -13.80 11.73 -2.91
N MET A 299 -13.59 10.43 -2.98
CA MET A 299 -13.93 9.61 -4.14
C MET A 299 -15.28 8.91 -3.99
N LEU A 300 -15.86 8.89 -2.78
CA LEU A 300 -17.13 8.25 -2.51
C LEU A 300 -18.30 9.25 -2.40
N PRO A 301 -19.50 8.89 -2.89
CA PRO A 301 -19.75 7.79 -3.83
C PRO A 301 -19.21 8.14 -5.22
N TYR A 302 -18.66 7.14 -5.90
CA TYR A 302 -18.01 7.29 -7.21
C TYR A 302 -18.93 7.88 -8.29
N SER A 303 -20.24 7.65 -8.15
CA SER A 303 -21.27 8.09 -9.10
C SER A 303 -21.47 9.60 -9.14
N THR A 304 -21.12 10.32 -8.06
CA THR A 304 -21.31 11.78 -7.96
C THR A 304 -20.04 12.54 -7.61
N SER A 305 -18.98 11.87 -7.14
CA SER A 305 -17.72 12.53 -6.83
C SER A 305 -17.04 13.07 -8.08
N SER A 306 -16.84 14.39 -8.13
CA SER A 306 -16.07 15.05 -9.21
C SER A 306 -14.60 14.65 -9.18
N TYR A 307 -14.03 14.38 -8.01
CA TYR A 307 -12.67 13.87 -7.86
C TYR A 307 -12.52 12.48 -8.45
N PHE A 308 -13.49 11.59 -8.20
CA PHE A 308 -13.48 10.25 -8.78
C PHE A 308 -13.57 10.31 -10.30
N GLN A 309 -14.50 11.10 -10.84
CA GLN A 309 -14.64 11.26 -12.28
C GLN A 309 -13.37 11.81 -12.92
N LEU A 310 -12.71 12.78 -12.27
CA LEU A 310 -11.42 13.29 -12.72
C LEU A 310 -10.35 12.20 -12.71
N LEU A 311 -10.17 11.49 -11.59
CA LEU A 311 -9.17 10.42 -11.47
C LEU A 311 -9.37 9.35 -12.53
N ARG A 312 -10.61 8.87 -12.71
CA ARG A 312 -10.98 7.89 -13.74
C ARG A 312 -10.67 8.42 -15.15
N GLN A 313 -11.06 9.65 -15.46
CA GLN A 313 -10.82 10.26 -16.77
C GLN A 313 -9.34 10.50 -17.05
N THR A 314 -8.54 10.76 -16.03
CA THR A 314 -7.08 10.84 -16.15
C THR A 314 -6.53 9.44 -16.46
N ILE A 315 -6.83 8.44 -15.62
CA ILE A 315 -6.23 7.09 -15.72
C ILE A 315 -6.62 6.36 -17.01
N ILE A 316 -7.83 6.52 -17.53
CA ILE A 316 -8.31 5.74 -18.70
C ILE A 316 -7.46 5.99 -19.96
N THR A 317 -6.76 7.12 -20.03
CA THR A 317 -5.89 7.49 -21.15
C THR A 317 -4.44 7.03 -20.98
N LEU A 318 -4.09 6.45 -19.82
CA LEU A 318 -2.74 6.08 -19.47
C LEU A 318 -2.44 4.61 -19.77
N LYS A 319 -1.16 4.26 -19.83
CA LYS A 319 -0.71 2.90 -20.15
C LYS A 319 -1.31 1.85 -19.19
N SER A 320 -1.85 0.78 -19.74
CA SER A 320 -2.42 -0.32 -18.94
C SER A 320 -1.34 -0.97 -18.05
N PRO A 321 -1.69 -1.38 -16.82
CA PRO A 321 -0.82 -2.23 -16.02
C PRO A 321 -0.54 -3.57 -16.70
N SER A 322 0.73 -3.98 -16.73
CA SER A 322 1.20 -5.31 -17.16
C SER A 322 1.86 -6.09 -16.04
#